data_AF-X0QUR7-F1
#
_entry.id   AF-X0QUR7-F1
#
_cell.length_a   1.000
_cell.length_b   1.000
_cell.length_c   1.000
_cell.angle_alpha   90.00
_cell.angle_beta   90.00
_cell.angle_gamma   90.00
#
_symmetry.space_group_name_H-M   'P 1'
#
loop_
_entity.id
_entity.type
_entity.pdbx_description
1 polymer ?
#
loop_
_entity_poly.entity_id
_entity_poly.type
_entity_poly.pdbx_seq_one_letter_code
_entity_poly.pdbx_strand_id
1 'polypeptide(L)'
;MLANGQGKGRSTTTGHNRIAKTWRIIFLSNGEESLQNFMAQAGQKTNAGIEVRVAHIDADAGKGLKTFDSLVLAKTSEAQADRIKELSHAYYGSAGIAWLEHITSDKAATTANAGQLVSDFMNQYSDLTAQAHRVAKRFAIVSAAGEIATQAGITGWQAGQATTAVMTCLDNWLDNYGRDGEHEQRQIIDHIKAFIEQHGSSRFQPCHIHTYQDFEPKITNRAGYHNYDTGEYYFSTSTFDEVCSPFNKSKVLQVLDEAGLLNVTENDRKTCKVPLPFKKNRQRVYAVKSEILSCETKKSTGTTGTTGTTYTPQGLEPVPSIKTPLGQLGQNSSIC
;
A
#
# COMPACT_ATOMS: atom_id res chain seq x y z
N MET A 1 10.81 16.37 3.81
CA MET A 1 10.01 15.21 3.33
C MET A 1 8.57 15.68 3.17
N LEU A 2 7.93 15.51 2.01
CA LEU A 2 6.57 16.02 1.76
C LEU A 2 5.56 15.49 2.78
N ALA A 3 5.61 14.20 3.11
CA ALA A 3 4.72 13.59 4.09
C ALA A 3 4.96 14.00 5.56
N ASN A 4 6.11 14.59 5.88
CA ASN A 4 6.46 14.94 7.27
C ASN A 4 6.12 16.40 7.62
N GLY A 5 5.64 17.17 6.65
CA GLY A 5 5.20 18.53 6.88
C GLY A 5 6.30 19.52 7.26
N GLN A 6 7.58 19.17 7.06
CA GLN A 6 8.71 20.01 7.46
C GLN A 6 9.85 19.98 6.45
N GLY A 7 10.42 21.17 6.20
CA GLY A 7 11.65 21.38 5.45
C GLY A 7 12.88 20.99 6.24
N LYS A 8 14.01 20.79 5.54
CA LYS A 8 15.30 20.51 6.18
C LYS A 8 15.72 21.75 7.00
N GLY A 9 15.98 21.55 8.30
CA GLY A 9 16.54 22.59 9.16
C GLY A 9 17.89 23.06 8.62
N ARG A 10 18.12 24.38 8.62
CA ARG A 10 19.39 24.99 8.26
C ARG A 10 19.75 26.04 9.29
N SER A 11 21.01 26.13 9.68
CA SER A 11 21.49 27.22 10.53
C SER A 11 21.63 28.52 9.72
N THR A 12 21.48 29.63 10.40
CA THR A 12 21.83 30.96 9.91
C THR A 12 23.34 31.15 9.98
N THR A 13 23.85 32.16 9.28
CA THR A 13 25.26 32.59 9.38
C THR A 13 25.65 33.03 10.79
N THR A 14 24.67 33.35 11.64
CA THR A 14 24.83 33.73 13.05
C THR A 14 24.65 32.56 14.04
N GLY A 15 24.67 31.31 13.56
CA GLY A 15 24.62 30.10 14.41
C GLY A 15 23.24 29.76 14.97
N HIS A 16 22.19 30.53 14.65
CA HIS A 16 20.82 30.23 15.08
C HIS A 16 20.15 29.30 14.08
N ASN A 17 19.21 28.45 14.52
CA ASN A 17 18.42 27.65 13.58
C ASN A 17 17.42 28.55 12.83
N ARG A 18 17.43 28.49 11.49
CA ARG A 18 16.39 29.13 10.68
C ARG A 18 15.07 28.42 10.91
N ILE A 19 13.98 29.19 11.00
CA ILE A 19 12.62 28.63 11.06
C ILE A 19 12.41 27.72 9.85
N ALA A 20 12.19 26.43 10.11
CA ALA A 20 11.91 25.46 9.06
C ALA A 20 10.52 25.75 8.48
N LYS A 21 10.41 25.74 7.15
CA LYS A 21 9.08 25.82 6.51
C LYS A 21 8.29 24.57 6.85
N THR A 22 7.02 24.76 7.23
CA THR A 22 6.09 23.67 7.55
C THR A 22 4.93 23.65 6.57
N TRP A 23 4.33 22.48 6.38
CA TRP A 23 3.17 22.29 5.50
C TRP A 23 2.31 21.11 5.98
N ARG A 24 1.05 21.09 5.58
CA ARG A 24 0.12 19.98 5.81
C ARG A 24 -0.72 19.80 4.56
N ILE A 25 -0.33 18.84 3.73
CA ILE A 25 -0.92 18.62 2.41
C ILE A 25 -1.23 17.15 2.20
N ILE A 26 -2.24 16.89 1.37
CA ILE A 26 -2.37 15.65 0.62
C ILE A 26 -1.73 15.92 -0.75
N PHE A 27 -0.92 15.00 -1.24
CA PHE A 27 -0.26 15.12 -2.53
C PHE A 27 -0.52 13.88 -3.36
N LEU A 28 -0.55 14.07 -4.68
CA LEU A 28 -0.62 13.01 -5.67
C LEU A 28 0.66 13.06 -6.51
N SER A 29 1.19 11.89 -6.84
CA SER A 29 2.26 11.71 -7.81
C SER A 29 1.81 10.64 -8.78
N ASN A 30 2.20 10.77 -10.04
CA ASN A 30 2.12 9.69 -11.02
C ASN A 30 3.54 9.19 -11.32
N GLY A 31 3.66 7.93 -11.71
CA GLY A 31 4.92 7.28 -12.05
C GLY A 31 4.65 5.89 -12.60
N GLU A 32 5.52 5.43 -13.50
CA GLU A 32 5.43 4.07 -14.06
C GLU A 32 5.93 3.01 -13.08
N GLU A 33 6.87 3.39 -12.21
CA GLU A 33 7.43 2.53 -11.18
C GLU A 33 7.01 2.97 -9.79
N SER A 34 6.79 2.00 -8.90
CA SER A 34 6.55 2.26 -7.48
C SER A 34 7.80 2.87 -6.84
N LEU A 35 7.60 3.64 -5.77
CA LEU A 35 8.71 4.19 -4.98
C LEU A 35 9.63 3.07 -4.44
N GLN A 36 9.08 1.88 -4.18
CA GLN A 36 9.85 0.71 -3.77
C GLN A 36 10.80 0.26 -4.86
N ASN A 37 10.30 0.10 -6.08
CA ASN A 37 11.11 -0.31 -7.22
C ASN A 37 12.21 0.71 -7.50
N PHE A 38 11.86 2.00 -7.47
CA PHE A 38 12.84 3.08 -7.65
C PHE A 38 13.94 3.07 -6.56
N MET A 39 13.56 2.88 -5.29
CA MET A 39 14.53 2.79 -4.19
C MET A 39 15.39 1.52 -4.30
N ALA A 40 14.82 0.39 -4.69
CA ALA A 40 15.53 -0.86 -4.90
C ALA A 40 16.59 -0.74 -6.01
N GLN A 41 16.26 -0.09 -7.13
CA GLN A 41 17.22 0.22 -8.20
C GLN A 41 18.39 1.08 -7.71
N ALA A 42 18.13 1.99 -6.76
CA ALA A 42 19.17 2.79 -6.11
C ALA A 42 19.94 2.05 -4.99
N GLY A 43 19.69 0.75 -4.79
CA GLY A 43 20.28 -0.04 -3.71
C GLY A 43 19.84 0.39 -2.31
N GLN A 44 18.75 1.16 -2.19
CA GLN A 44 18.22 1.64 -0.93
C GLN A 44 17.02 0.81 -0.48
N LYS A 45 16.93 0.57 0.84
CA LYS A 45 15.80 -0.13 1.43
C LYS A 45 14.62 0.81 1.62
N THR A 46 13.44 0.42 1.18
CA THR A 46 12.18 1.04 1.61
C THR A 46 11.89 0.66 3.05
N ASN A 47 11.60 1.64 3.89
CA ASN A 47 11.05 1.39 5.22
C ASN A 47 9.53 1.35 5.10
N ALA A 48 8.85 0.42 5.80
CA ALA A 48 7.39 0.31 5.84
C ALA A 48 6.70 1.66 6.19
N GLY A 49 7.36 2.52 6.97
CA GLY A 49 6.85 3.86 7.30
C GLY A 49 6.74 4.83 6.11
N ILE A 50 7.46 4.59 5.00
CA ILE A 50 7.35 5.36 3.76
C ILE A 50 6.12 4.89 2.97
N GLU A 51 5.87 3.58 2.90
CA GLU A 51 4.75 2.98 2.15
C GLU A 51 3.41 3.40 2.75
N VAL A 52 3.30 3.44 4.07
CA VAL A 52 2.12 3.97 4.79
C VAL A 52 1.93 5.48 4.55
N ARG A 53 2.98 6.20 4.16
CA ARG A 53 2.94 7.64 3.90
C ARG A 53 2.64 7.97 2.45
N VAL A 54 2.92 7.06 1.53
CA VAL A 54 2.74 7.19 0.08
C VAL A 54 2.00 5.93 -0.40
N ALA A 55 0.67 5.98 -0.35
CA ALA A 55 -0.17 4.88 -0.80
C ALA A 55 -0.08 4.75 -2.33
N HIS A 56 0.42 3.62 -2.80
CA HIS A 56 0.51 3.33 -4.23
C HIS A 56 -0.79 2.68 -4.71
N ILE A 57 -1.51 3.36 -5.59
CA ILE A 57 -2.78 2.88 -6.14
C ILE A 57 -2.51 2.56 -7.61
N ASP A 58 -2.93 1.37 -8.04
CA ASP A 58 -2.78 1.01 -9.45
C ASP A 58 -3.69 1.88 -10.31
N ALA A 59 -3.13 2.41 -11.40
CA ALA A 59 -3.86 3.32 -12.27
C ALA A 59 -4.82 2.60 -13.23
N ASP A 60 -4.80 1.26 -13.33
CA ASP A 60 -5.74 0.50 -14.15
C ASP A 60 -6.99 0.16 -13.32
N ALA A 61 -8.15 0.60 -13.80
CA ALA A 61 -9.44 0.34 -13.16
C ALA A 61 -9.92 -1.11 -13.36
N GLY A 62 -9.19 -1.93 -14.13
CA GLY A 62 -9.51 -3.35 -14.34
C GLY A 62 -10.69 -3.61 -15.27
N LYS A 63 -11.19 -2.56 -15.95
CA LYS A 63 -12.36 -2.63 -16.86
C LYS A 63 -11.98 -2.62 -18.35
N GLY A 64 -10.69 -2.79 -18.67
CA GLY A 64 -10.18 -2.69 -20.04
C GLY A 64 -10.16 -1.26 -20.60
N LEU A 65 -10.47 -0.26 -19.77
CA LEU A 65 -10.55 1.15 -20.13
C LEU A 65 -9.38 1.97 -19.53
N LYS A 66 -8.31 1.30 -19.11
CA LYS A 66 -7.16 1.91 -18.40
C LYS A 66 -7.64 2.56 -17.11
N THR A 67 -7.32 3.83 -16.87
CA THR A 67 -7.66 4.57 -15.64
C THR A 67 -9.14 4.91 -15.49
N PHE A 68 -9.95 4.68 -16.51
CA PHE A 68 -11.36 5.05 -16.46
C PHE A 68 -12.25 3.86 -16.15
N ASP A 69 -13.26 4.09 -15.32
CA ASP A 69 -14.33 3.13 -15.10
C ASP A 69 -15.39 3.12 -16.21
N SER A 70 -15.52 4.25 -16.90
CA SER A 70 -16.49 4.48 -17.97
C SER A 70 -16.04 5.63 -18.87
N LEU A 71 -16.57 5.65 -20.09
CA LEU A 71 -16.31 6.71 -21.07
C LEU A 71 -17.56 7.60 -21.20
N VAL A 72 -17.45 8.84 -20.73
CA VAL A 72 -18.56 9.82 -20.69
C VAL A 72 -18.26 11.08 -21.51
N LEU A 73 -16.99 11.36 -21.81
CA LEU A 73 -16.58 12.55 -22.56
C LEU A 73 -16.13 12.24 -23.99
N ALA A 74 -15.81 10.97 -24.29
CA ALA A 74 -15.31 10.54 -25.60
C ALA A 74 -15.63 9.06 -25.86
N LYS A 75 -15.26 8.57 -27.05
CA LYS A 75 -15.51 7.18 -27.49
C LYS A 75 -14.38 6.20 -27.13
N THR A 76 -13.19 6.69 -26.80
CA THR A 76 -12.04 5.86 -26.38
C THR A 76 -11.38 6.45 -25.12
N SER A 77 -10.62 5.63 -24.40
CA SER A 77 -9.91 6.07 -23.19
C SER A 77 -8.89 7.16 -23.47
N GLU A 78 -8.17 7.08 -24.59
CA GLU A 78 -7.18 8.07 -25.02
C GLU A 78 -7.86 9.41 -25.30
N ALA A 79 -8.93 9.40 -26.10
CA ALA A 79 -9.67 10.59 -26.44
C ALA A 79 -10.33 11.23 -25.20
N GLN A 80 -10.75 10.42 -24.23
CA GLN A 80 -11.28 10.95 -22.96
C GLN A 80 -10.19 11.60 -22.11
N ALA A 81 -9.00 11.00 -22.04
CA ALA A 81 -7.86 11.59 -21.34
C ALA A 81 -7.45 12.93 -21.96
N ASP A 82 -7.36 12.99 -23.30
CA ASP A 82 -7.09 14.24 -24.04
C ASP A 82 -8.16 15.28 -23.76
N ARG A 83 -9.44 14.88 -23.78
CA ARG A 83 -10.56 15.79 -23.51
C ARG A 83 -10.54 16.35 -22.09
N ILE A 84 -10.24 15.52 -21.09
CA ILE A 84 -10.08 15.97 -19.70
C ILE A 84 -8.92 16.95 -19.59
N LYS A 85 -7.79 16.66 -20.25
CA LYS A 85 -6.62 17.55 -20.26
C LYS A 85 -6.97 18.91 -20.85
N GLU A 86 -7.58 18.96 -22.03
CA GLU A 86 -8.05 20.21 -22.66
C GLU A 86 -8.97 21.01 -21.72
N LEU A 87 -9.98 20.38 -21.15
CA LEU A 87 -10.94 21.02 -20.25
C LEU A 87 -10.26 21.53 -18.97
N SER A 88 -9.33 20.77 -18.40
CA SER A 88 -8.58 21.19 -17.21
C SER A 88 -7.66 22.39 -17.46
N HIS A 89 -7.16 22.56 -18.69
CA HIS A 89 -6.39 23.74 -19.09
C HIS A 89 -7.28 24.96 -19.31
N ALA A 90 -8.49 24.78 -19.85
CA ALA A 90 -9.43 25.86 -20.08
C ALA A 90 -10.16 26.32 -18.80
N TYR A 91 -10.46 25.38 -17.91
CA TYR A 91 -11.27 25.58 -16.72
C TYR A 91 -10.57 25.03 -15.48
N TYR A 92 -9.95 25.90 -14.69
CA TYR A 92 -9.30 25.54 -13.43
C TYR A 92 -9.54 26.59 -12.34
N GLY A 93 -9.36 26.18 -11.09
CA GLY A 93 -9.46 27.07 -9.92
C GLY A 93 -10.88 27.28 -9.36
N SER A 94 -11.93 27.06 -10.15
CA SER A 94 -13.32 27.31 -9.74
C SER A 94 -13.77 26.48 -8.54
N ALA A 95 -13.59 25.16 -8.58
CA ALA A 95 -14.00 24.26 -7.51
C ALA A 95 -13.25 24.54 -6.18
N GLY A 96 -11.98 24.92 -6.26
CA GLY A 96 -11.16 25.21 -5.09
C GLY A 96 -11.64 26.45 -4.33
N ILE A 97 -12.02 27.51 -5.04
CA ILE A 97 -12.56 28.72 -4.40
C ILE A 97 -13.92 28.44 -3.76
N ALA A 98 -14.84 27.80 -4.49
CA ALA A 98 -16.15 27.44 -3.96
C ALA A 98 -16.05 26.53 -2.72
N TRP A 99 -15.09 25.60 -2.74
CA TRP A 99 -14.80 24.75 -1.59
C TRP A 99 -14.31 25.56 -0.38
N LEU A 100 -13.40 26.51 -0.58
CA LEU A 100 -12.89 27.37 0.51
C LEU A 100 -14.00 28.22 1.11
N GLU A 101 -14.87 28.80 0.28
CA GLU A 101 -16.04 29.58 0.75
C GLU A 101 -16.97 28.71 1.58
N HIS A 102 -17.27 27.48 1.12
CA HIS A 102 -18.13 26.55 1.85
C HIS A 102 -17.55 26.12 3.21
N ILE A 103 -16.28 25.66 3.25
CA ILE A 103 -15.70 25.15 4.50
C ILE A 103 -15.41 26.25 5.53
N THR A 104 -15.41 27.52 5.10
CA THR A 104 -15.19 28.66 5.99
C THR A 104 -16.47 29.34 6.45
N SER A 105 -17.62 29.09 5.81
CA SER A 105 -18.90 29.70 6.20
C SER A 105 -19.36 29.27 7.60
N ASP A 106 -19.24 27.98 7.92
CA ASP A 106 -19.38 27.44 9.28
C ASP A 106 -18.36 26.32 9.49
N LYS A 107 -17.17 26.73 9.92
CA LYS A 107 -16.05 25.83 10.17
C LYS A 107 -16.39 24.77 11.23
N ALA A 108 -17.15 25.12 12.27
CA ALA A 108 -17.44 24.22 13.37
C ALA A 108 -18.38 23.10 12.91
N ALA A 109 -19.49 23.45 12.26
CA ALA A 109 -20.42 22.48 11.69
C ALA A 109 -19.76 21.62 10.61
N THR A 110 -18.99 22.24 9.70
CA THR A 110 -18.29 21.50 8.65
C THR A 110 -17.28 20.49 9.22
N THR A 111 -16.55 20.89 10.27
CA THR A 111 -15.59 19.99 10.93
C THR A 111 -16.29 18.83 11.63
N ALA A 112 -17.43 19.09 12.29
CA ALA A 112 -18.23 18.05 12.92
C ALA A 112 -18.79 17.06 11.90
N ASN A 113 -19.36 17.55 10.79
CA ASN A 113 -19.85 16.73 9.68
C ASN A 113 -18.73 15.87 9.07
N ALA A 114 -17.58 16.48 8.76
CA ALA A 114 -16.42 15.74 8.27
C ALA A 114 -15.96 14.66 9.25
N GLY A 115 -16.00 14.94 10.56
CA GLY A 115 -15.68 13.97 11.60
C GLY A 115 -16.61 12.75 11.59
N GLN A 116 -17.92 12.99 11.43
CA GLN A 116 -18.93 11.93 11.34
C GLN A 116 -18.72 11.09 10.08
N LEU A 117 -18.59 11.71 8.91
CA LEU A 117 -18.37 11.00 7.64
C LEU A 117 -17.08 10.16 7.66
N VAL A 118 -16.00 10.67 8.27
CA VAL A 118 -14.77 9.91 8.46
C VAL A 118 -15.01 8.71 9.39
N SER A 119 -15.79 8.86 10.46
CA SER A 119 -16.12 7.76 11.36
C SER A 119 -16.94 6.68 10.65
N ASP A 120 -17.96 7.08 9.89
CA ASP A 120 -18.85 6.18 9.16
C ASP A 120 -18.10 5.41 8.07
N PHE A 121 -17.15 6.07 7.40
CA PHE A 121 -16.24 5.41 6.45
C PHE A 121 -15.36 4.37 7.18
N MET A 122 -14.73 4.76 8.29
CA MET A 122 -13.81 3.87 9.01
C MET A 122 -14.52 2.67 9.65
N ASN A 123 -15.80 2.79 10.01
CA ASN A 123 -16.60 1.67 10.52
C ASN A 123 -16.75 0.52 9.50
N GLN A 124 -16.61 0.81 8.20
CA GLN A 124 -16.64 -0.21 7.15
C GLN A 124 -15.31 -0.97 7.02
N TYR A 125 -14.26 -0.49 7.71
CA TYR A 125 -12.92 -1.05 7.73
C TYR A 125 -12.44 -1.26 9.18
N SER A 126 -13.24 -1.95 10.00
CA SER A 126 -12.95 -2.19 11.43
C SER A 126 -11.72 -3.06 11.66
N ASP A 127 -11.46 -3.99 10.74
CA ASP A 127 -10.47 -5.05 10.89
C ASP A 127 -9.21 -4.71 10.09
N LEU A 128 -8.57 -3.58 10.42
CA LEU A 128 -7.33 -3.14 9.79
C LEU A 128 -6.17 -3.12 10.79
N THR A 129 -4.98 -3.51 10.34
CA THR A 129 -3.75 -3.28 11.11
C THR A 129 -3.53 -1.79 11.40
N ALA A 130 -2.75 -1.47 12.43
CA ALA A 130 -2.44 -0.08 12.79
C ALA A 130 -1.81 0.73 11.63
N GLN A 131 -1.12 0.07 10.69
CA GLN A 131 -0.56 0.70 9.50
C GLN A 131 -1.64 0.97 8.45
N ALA A 132 -2.40 -0.05 8.06
CA ALA A 132 -3.50 0.07 7.11
C ALA A 132 -4.57 1.07 7.59
N HIS A 133 -4.91 1.05 8.88
CA HIS A 133 -5.82 2.00 9.50
C HIS A 133 -5.34 3.46 9.34
N ARG A 134 -4.04 3.73 9.40
CA ARG A 134 -3.50 5.09 9.19
C ARG A 134 -3.64 5.56 7.75
N VAL A 135 -3.54 4.64 6.79
CA VAL A 135 -3.77 4.93 5.36
C VAL A 135 -5.26 5.13 5.11
N ALA A 136 -6.10 4.18 5.53
CA ALA A 136 -7.55 4.25 5.41
C ALA A 136 -8.13 5.56 5.96
N LYS A 137 -7.62 6.05 7.10
CA LYS A 137 -8.05 7.34 7.65
C LYS A 137 -7.82 8.53 6.72
N ARG A 138 -6.78 8.49 5.86
CA ARG A 138 -6.55 9.54 4.86
C ARG A 138 -7.52 9.43 3.69
N PHE A 139 -7.81 8.21 3.25
CA PHE A 139 -8.86 7.95 2.25
C PHE A 139 -10.22 8.43 2.77
N ALA A 140 -10.57 8.11 4.02
CA ALA A 140 -11.78 8.58 4.68
C ALA A 140 -11.91 10.13 4.66
N ILE A 141 -10.80 10.86 4.84
CA ILE A 141 -10.81 12.33 4.73
C ILE A 141 -11.11 12.79 3.29
N VAL A 142 -10.57 12.11 2.27
CA VAL A 142 -10.87 12.41 0.86
C VAL A 142 -12.33 12.10 0.54
N SER A 143 -12.85 10.98 1.04
CA SER A 143 -14.26 10.59 0.93
C SER A 143 -15.18 11.67 1.53
N ALA A 144 -14.94 12.06 2.78
CA ALA A 144 -15.72 13.08 3.46
C ALA A 144 -15.67 14.43 2.72
N ALA A 145 -14.51 14.84 2.22
CA ALA A 145 -14.40 16.06 1.42
C ALA A 145 -15.23 15.99 0.13
N GLY A 146 -15.21 14.85 -0.56
CA GLY A 146 -16.01 14.64 -1.77
C GLY A 146 -17.53 14.66 -1.51
N GLU A 147 -17.99 14.03 -0.43
CA GLU A 147 -19.41 14.06 -0.04
C GLU A 147 -19.87 15.47 0.35
N ILE A 148 -19.08 16.19 1.17
CA ILE A 148 -19.42 17.58 1.54
C ILE A 148 -19.40 18.49 0.31
N ALA A 149 -18.43 18.34 -0.60
CA ALA A 149 -18.39 19.12 -1.84
C ALA A 149 -19.59 18.82 -2.75
N THR A 150 -20.08 17.58 -2.72
CA THR A 150 -21.29 17.17 -3.44
C THR A 150 -22.54 17.80 -2.83
N GLN A 151 -22.68 17.77 -1.50
CA GLN A 151 -23.76 18.45 -0.77
C GLN A 151 -23.76 19.97 -1.01
N ALA A 152 -22.57 20.57 -1.15
CA ALA A 152 -22.40 21.97 -1.48
C ALA A 152 -22.70 22.31 -2.96
N GLY A 153 -23.00 21.32 -3.80
CA GLY A 153 -23.29 21.50 -5.23
C GLY A 153 -22.06 21.79 -6.10
N ILE A 154 -20.85 21.49 -5.61
CA ILE A 154 -19.59 21.83 -6.30
C ILE A 154 -19.23 20.77 -7.35
N THR A 155 -19.43 19.49 -7.03
CA THR A 155 -19.01 18.37 -7.90
C THR A 155 -20.05 17.97 -8.94
N GLY A 156 -21.34 18.14 -8.61
CA GLY A 156 -22.46 17.58 -9.38
C GLY A 156 -22.56 16.05 -9.32
N TRP A 157 -21.85 15.39 -8.41
CA TRP A 157 -21.90 13.93 -8.24
C TRP A 157 -23.18 13.47 -7.54
N GLN A 158 -23.49 12.18 -7.65
CA GLN A 158 -24.54 11.58 -6.83
C GLN A 158 -24.06 11.39 -5.39
N ALA A 159 -24.97 11.51 -4.42
CA ALA A 159 -24.66 11.23 -3.02
C ALA A 159 -24.10 9.80 -2.88
N GLY A 160 -23.00 9.65 -2.13
CA GLY A 160 -22.29 8.37 -1.96
C GLY A 160 -21.28 8.03 -3.06
N GLN A 161 -21.31 8.73 -4.21
CA GLN A 161 -20.41 8.42 -5.33
C GLN A 161 -18.94 8.68 -4.99
N ALA A 162 -18.65 9.75 -4.24
CA ALA A 162 -17.29 10.02 -3.79
C ALA A 162 -16.79 8.92 -2.86
N THR A 163 -17.66 8.48 -1.96
CA THR A 163 -17.38 7.39 -1.01
C THR A 163 -17.08 6.08 -1.73
N THR A 164 -17.92 5.66 -2.67
CA THR A 164 -17.70 4.43 -3.46
C THR A 164 -16.41 4.48 -4.27
N ALA A 165 -16.10 5.62 -4.90
CA ALA A 165 -14.86 5.78 -5.67
C ALA A 165 -13.61 5.66 -4.77
N VAL A 166 -13.64 6.31 -3.60
CA VAL A 166 -12.54 6.26 -2.64
C VAL A 166 -12.37 4.87 -2.03
N MET A 167 -13.46 4.15 -1.74
CA MET A 167 -13.42 2.76 -1.29
C MET A 167 -12.76 1.86 -2.32
N THR A 168 -13.13 2.00 -3.60
CA THR A 168 -12.53 1.23 -4.70
C THR A 168 -11.01 1.41 -4.73
N CYS A 169 -10.53 2.64 -4.59
CA CYS A 169 -9.10 2.93 -4.53
C CYS A 169 -8.42 2.40 -3.25
N LEU A 170 -9.10 2.45 -2.10
CA LEU A 170 -8.58 1.92 -0.84
C LEU A 170 -8.50 0.38 -0.88
N ASP A 171 -9.52 -0.28 -1.42
CA ASP A 171 -9.54 -1.74 -1.58
C ASP A 171 -8.44 -2.19 -2.55
N ASN A 172 -8.24 -1.50 -3.68
CA ASN A 172 -7.09 -1.75 -4.56
C ASN A 172 -5.76 -1.65 -3.79
N TRP A 173 -5.59 -0.62 -2.97
CA TRP A 173 -4.40 -0.47 -2.16
C TRP A 173 -4.26 -1.58 -1.11
N LEU A 174 -5.35 -1.95 -0.43
CA LEU A 174 -5.38 -3.00 0.60
C LEU A 174 -5.11 -4.38 0.03
N ASP A 175 -5.57 -4.68 -1.19
CA ASP A 175 -5.35 -5.98 -1.82
C ASP A 175 -3.86 -6.17 -2.18
N ASN A 176 -3.20 -5.08 -2.60
CA ASN A 176 -1.77 -5.05 -2.87
C ASN A 176 -0.93 -5.02 -1.58
N TYR A 177 -1.29 -4.18 -0.60
CA TYR A 177 -0.57 -4.01 0.67
C TYR A 177 -0.92 -5.04 1.75
N GLY A 178 -1.96 -5.85 1.58
CA GLY A 178 -2.47 -6.77 2.60
C GLY A 178 -3.28 -6.05 3.70
N ARG A 179 -4.47 -6.58 3.99
CA ARG A 179 -5.38 -6.07 5.04
C ARG A 179 -4.82 -6.27 6.46
N ASP A 180 -4.11 -7.39 6.67
CA ASP A 180 -3.71 -7.90 8.00
C ASP A 180 -2.19 -7.95 8.26
N GLY A 181 -1.39 -7.20 7.49
CA GLY A 181 0.08 -7.28 7.58
C GLY A 181 0.68 -8.45 6.80
N GLU A 182 -0.14 -9.14 6.01
CA GLU A 182 0.25 -10.21 5.10
C GLU A 182 1.31 -9.78 4.09
N HIS A 183 1.38 -8.51 3.68
CA HIS A 183 2.34 -8.09 2.66
C HIS A 183 3.79 -8.19 3.15
N GLU A 184 4.08 -7.82 4.40
CA GLU A 184 5.42 -8.03 4.95
C GLU A 184 5.72 -9.53 5.05
N GLN A 185 4.74 -10.35 5.43
CA GLN A 185 4.89 -11.80 5.47
C GLN A 185 5.13 -12.40 4.07
N ARG A 186 4.36 -11.98 3.06
CA ARG A 186 4.50 -12.37 1.65
C ARG A 186 5.88 -11.98 1.12
N GLN A 187 6.29 -10.73 1.32
CA GLN A 187 7.63 -10.27 0.92
C GLN A 187 8.75 -11.08 1.57
N ILE A 188 8.60 -11.45 2.86
CA ILE A 188 9.57 -12.30 3.55
C ILE A 188 9.63 -13.70 2.91
N ILE A 189 8.48 -14.32 2.65
CA ILE A 189 8.41 -15.65 2.02
C ILE A 189 9.00 -15.60 0.61
N ASP A 190 8.59 -14.61 -0.20
CA ASP A 190 9.07 -14.41 -1.57
C ASP A 190 10.58 -14.14 -1.60
N HIS A 191 11.12 -13.41 -0.62
CA HIS A 191 12.57 -13.17 -0.51
C HIS A 191 13.36 -14.46 -0.25
N ILE A 192 12.90 -15.31 0.68
CA ILE A 192 13.57 -16.59 0.95
C ILE A 192 13.39 -17.55 -0.23
N LYS A 193 12.21 -17.58 -0.84
CA LYS A 193 11.93 -18.34 -2.06
C LYS A 193 12.88 -17.95 -3.19
N ALA A 194 12.99 -16.66 -3.51
CA ALA A 194 13.85 -16.15 -4.55
C ALA A 194 15.33 -16.50 -4.31
N PHE A 195 15.79 -16.44 -3.05
CA PHE A 195 17.15 -16.89 -2.71
C PHE A 195 17.36 -18.37 -3.03
N ILE A 196 16.40 -19.23 -2.69
CA ILE A 196 16.48 -20.67 -2.96
C ILE A 196 16.43 -20.94 -4.47
N GLU A 197 15.55 -20.27 -5.22
CA GLU A 197 15.46 -20.42 -6.68
C GLU A 197 16.76 -19.98 -7.38
N GLN A 198 17.35 -18.86 -6.94
CA GLN A 198 18.57 -18.33 -7.54
C GLN A 198 19.83 -19.12 -7.16
N HIS A 199 19.88 -19.67 -5.94
CA HIS A 199 21.11 -20.22 -5.37
C HIS A 199 21.01 -21.70 -4.97
N GLY A 200 19.86 -22.34 -5.15
CA GLY A 200 19.56 -23.71 -4.70
C GLY A 200 20.56 -24.75 -5.20
N SER A 201 21.05 -24.61 -6.43
CA SER A 201 22.02 -25.53 -7.03
C SER A 201 23.50 -25.16 -6.80
N SER A 202 23.79 -23.94 -6.33
CA SER A 202 25.15 -23.40 -6.29
C SER A 202 25.67 -23.05 -4.90
N ARG A 203 24.79 -22.70 -3.95
CA ARG A 203 25.16 -22.38 -2.55
C ARG A 203 24.70 -23.43 -1.55
N PHE A 204 23.98 -24.45 -1.98
CA PHE A 204 23.56 -25.56 -1.11
C PHE A 204 24.25 -26.85 -1.51
N GLN A 205 24.81 -27.52 -0.50
CA GLN A 205 25.43 -28.82 -0.69
C GLN A 205 24.38 -29.93 -0.65
N PRO A 206 24.29 -30.80 -1.67
CA PRO A 206 23.42 -31.96 -1.61
C PRO A 206 23.76 -32.84 -0.41
N CYS A 207 22.74 -33.26 0.34
CA CYS A 207 22.89 -34.21 1.43
C CYS A 207 21.74 -35.23 1.44
N HIS A 208 22.02 -36.40 1.99
CA HIS A 208 21.06 -37.46 2.27
C HIS A 208 21.21 -37.89 3.73
N ILE A 209 20.11 -38.31 4.36
CA ILE A 209 20.04 -38.63 5.80
C ILE A 209 20.90 -39.86 6.13
N HIS A 210 21.05 -40.80 5.18
CA HIS A 210 21.67 -42.10 5.41
C HIS A 210 22.95 -42.35 4.59
N THR A 211 23.47 -41.35 3.89
CA THR A 211 24.65 -41.51 3.05
C THR A 211 25.80 -40.65 3.58
N TYR A 212 26.82 -41.33 4.12
CA TYR A 212 28.10 -40.71 4.37
C TYR A 212 28.82 -40.53 3.03
N GLN A 213 29.36 -39.34 2.79
CA GLN A 213 30.13 -39.06 1.59
C GLN A 213 31.60 -38.91 2.00
N ASP A 214 32.51 -39.53 1.24
CA ASP A 214 33.94 -39.53 1.58
C ASP A 214 34.67 -38.25 1.12
N PHE A 215 34.04 -37.43 0.28
CA PHE A 215 34.63 -36.22 -0.29
C PHE A 215 33.68 -35.01 -0.17
N GLU A 216 34.12 -33.93 0.48
CA GLU A 216 33.35 -32.69 0.60
C GLU A 216 33.54 -31.83 -0.67
N PRO A 217 32.53 -31.71 -1.56
CA PRO A 217 32.62 -30.83 -2.70
C PRO A 217 32.81 -29.38 -2.26
N LYS A 218 33.72 -28.67 -2.93
CA LYS A 218 33.95 -27.25 -2.69
C LYS A 218 32.75 -26.45 -3.20
N ILE A 219 32.02 -25.84 -2.27
CA ILE A 219 30.93 -24.91 -2.58
C ILE A 219 31.33 -23.50 -2.17
N THR A 220 31.49 -22.63 -3.15
CA THR A 220 31.81 -21.22 -2.93
C THR A 220 30.65 -20.53 -2.22
N ASN A 221 30.94 -19.77 -1.16
CA ASN A 221 29.93 -19.05 -0.36
C ASN A 221 28.76 -19.93 0.09
N ARG A 222 29.00 -21.19 0.47
CA ARG A 222 27.96 -22.15 0.90
C ARG A 222 27.01 -21.52 1.93
N ALA A 223 25.74 -21.44 1.58
CA ALA A 223 24.66 -20.98 2.46
C ALA A 223 24.14 -22.10 3.36
N GLY A 224 24.23 -23.35 2.90
CA GLY A 224 23.62 -24.47 3.59
C GLY A 224 23.75 -25.81 2.88
N TYR A 225 22.81 -26.70 3.19
CA TYR A 225 22.67 -28.03 2.61
C TYR A 225 21.25 -28.20 2.05
N HIS A 226 21.09 -28.97 0.97
CA HIS A 226 19.78 -29.33 0.43
C HIS A 226 19.61 -30.84 0.64
N ASN A 227 18.61 -31.22 1.44
CA ASN A 227 18.29 -32.61 1.71
C ASN A 227 17.44 -33.17 0.58
N TYR A 228 17.98 -34.10 -0.19
CA TYR A 228 17.27 -34.66 -1.36
C TYR A 228 16.25 -35.72 -0.97
N ASP A 229 16.30 -36.24 0.26
CA ASP A 229 15.32 -37.21 0.77
C ASP A 229 14.02 -36.52 1.20
N THR A 230 14.13 -35.32 1.79
CA THR A 230 12.99 -34.54 2.30
C THR A 230 12.65 -33.31 1.45
N GLY A 231 13.55 -32.89 0.56
CA GLY A 231 13.47 -31.62 -0.18
C GLY A 231 13.81 -30.38 0.67
N GLU A 232 14.19 -30.54 1.93
CA GLU A 232 14.41 -29.41 2.84
C GLU A 232 15.72 -28.68 2.57
N TYR A 233 15.68 -27.35 2.72
CA TYR A 233 16.86 -26.48 2.65
C TYR A 233 17.34 -26.13 4.06
N TYR A 234 18.53 -26.62 4.40
CA TYR A 234 19.18 -26.41 5.69
C TYR A 234 20.15 -25.25 5.63
N PHE A 235 19.71 -24.08 6.06
CA PHE A 235 20.57 -22.91 6.16
C PHE A 235 21.49 -22.99 7.37
N SER A 236 22.77 -22.66 7.16
CA SER A 236 23.73 -22.59 8.27
C SER A 236 23.43 -21.38 9.16
N THR A 237 23.56 -21.53 10.48
CA THR A 237 23.26 -20.44 11.42
C THR A 237 24.14 -19.20 11.22
N SER A 238 25.35 -19.37 10.68
CA SER A 238 26.31 -18.29 10.42
C SER A 238 25.98 -17.47 9.16
N THR A 239 25.28 -18.05 8.19
CA THR A 239 24.96 -17.40 6.91
C THR A 239 23.51 -16.94 6.85
N PHE A 240 22.64 -17.45 7.72
CA PHE A 240 21.22 -17.13 7.64
C PHE A 240 20.92 -15.64 7.85
N ASP A 241 21.75 -14.91 8.61
CA ASP A 241 21.62 -13.45 8.75
C ASP A 241 21.85 -12.71 7.40
N GLU A 242 22.79 -13.20 6.58
CA GLU A 242 23.02 -12.70 5.21
C GLU A 242 21.80 -12.96 4.34
N VAL A 243 21.27 -14.20 4.40
CA VAL A 243 20.09 -14.62 3.63
C VAL A 243 18.85 -13.81 4.03
N CYS A 244 18.64 -13.56 5.33
CA CYS A 244 17.49 -12.80 5.82
C CYS A 244 17.52 -11.34 5.40
N SER A 245 18.70 -10.75 5.17
CA SER A 245 18.82 -9.35 4.79
C SER A 245 18.05 -9.09 3.47
N PRO A 246 17.14 -8.11 3.43
CA PRO A 246 17.09 -6.93 4.29
C PRO A 246 16.29 -7.07 5.59
N PHE A 247 15.55 -8.15 5.79
CA PHE A 247 14.64 -8.38 6.90
C PHE A 247 15.36 -8.81 8.18
N ASN A 248 14.71 -8.57 9.32
CA ASN A 248 15.23 -9.05 10.61
C ASN A 248 15.06 -10.58 10.71
N LYS A 249 16.14 -11.30 11.03
CA LYS A 249 16.12 -12.77 11.19
C LYS A 249 14.99 -13.28 12.09
N SER A 250 14.76 -12.65 13.24
CA SER A 250 13.70 -13.08 14.16
C SER A 250 12.32 -12.97 13.54
N LYS A 251 12.09 -11.92 12.73
CA LYS A 251 10.83 -11.75 11.99
C LYS A 251 10.71 -12.78 10.87
N VAL A 252 11.77 -13.06 10.11
CA VAL A 252 11.77 -14.11 9.07
C VAL A 252 11.42 -15.46 9.68
N LEU A 253 12.06 -15.83 10.79
CA LEU A 253 11.78 -17.07 11.50
C LEU A 253 10.36 -17.10 12.10
N GLN A 254 9.81 -15.95 12.50
CA GLN A 254 8.42 -15.86 12.91
C GLN A 254 7.48 -16.19 11.75
N VAL A 255 7.64 -15.52 10.62
CA VAL A 255 6.77 -15.66 9.45
C VAL A 255 6.81 -17.07 8.87
N LEU A 256 8.00 -17.63 8.69
CA LEU A 256 8.11 -18.98 8.11
C LEU A 256 7.53 -20.05 9.06
N ASP A 257 7.59 -19.85 10.36
CA ASP A 257 7.00 -20.76 11.36
C ASP A 257 5.47 -20.65 11.39
N GLU A 258 4.93 -19.42 11.39
CA GLU A 258 3.49 -19.14 11.27
C GLU A 258 2.90 -19.72 9.98
N ALA A 259 3.66 -19.68 8.88
CA ALA A 259 3.27 -20.26 7.59
C ALA A 259 3.48 -21.80 7.53
N GLY A 260 4.02 -22.43 8.57
CA GLY A 260 4.31 -23.87 8.60
C GLY A 260 5.45 -24.31 7.67
N LEU A 261 6.28 -23.37 7.20
CA LEU A 261 7.39 -23.55 6.26
C LEU A 261 8.74 -23.83 6.95
N LEU A 262 8.80 -23.77 8.28
CA LEU A 262 9.96 -24.21 9.06
C LEU A 262 9.77 -25.60 9.65
N ASN A 263 10.85 -26.38 9.66
CA ASN A 263 10.97 -27.57 10.49
C ASN A 263 11.76 -27.22 11.75
N VAL A 264 11.10 -27.31 12.91
CA VAL A 264 11.64 -26.90 14.21
C VAL A 264 11.62 -28.09 15.16
N THR A 265 12.79 -28.44 15.71
CA THR A 265 12.89 -29.38 16.84
C THR A 265 13.29 -28.69 18.14
N GLU A 266 13.78 -27.45 18.07
CA GLU A 266 14.08 -26.61 19.24
C GLU A 266 13.29 -25.29 19.16
N ASN A 267 12.11 -25.26 19.78
CA ASN A 267 11.10 -24.19 19.65
C ASN A 267 11.63 -22.80 20.02
N ASP A 268 12.37 -22.64 21.12
CA ASP A 268 12.89 -21.32 21.55
C ASP A 268 13.83 -20.67 20.53
N ARG A 269 14.53 -21.48 19.73
CA ARG A 269 15.51 -21.01 18.75
C ARG A 269 15.05 -21.15 17.31
N LYS A 270 13.87 -21.75 17.09
CA LYS A 270 13.33 -22.10 15.76
C LYS A 270 14.35 -22.79 14.86
N THR A 271 15.09 -23.75 15.42
CA THR A 271 16.16 -24.48 14.72
C THR A 271 15.96 -25.99 14.80
N CYS A 272 16.65 -26.72 13.93
CA CYS A 272 16.73 -28.18 13.95
C CYS A 272 18.18 -28.65 14.10
N LYS A 273 18.39 -29.81 14.75
CA LYS A 273 19.67 -30.51 14.78
C LYS A 273 19.66 -31.69 13.79
N VAL A 274 20.28 -31.49 12.64
CA VAL A 274 20.30 -32.46 11.55
C VAL A 274 21.65 -33.17 11.43
N PRO A 275 21.68 -34.46 11.05
CA PRO A 275 22.91 -35.11 10.59
C PRO A 275 23.32 -34.50 9.25
N LEU A 276 24.62 -34.27 9.04
CA LEU A 276 25.16 -33.74 7.78
C LEU A 276 26.27 -34.67 7.25
N PRO A 277 26.42 -34.80 5.92
CA PRO A 277 27.18 -35.88 5.27
C PRO A 277 28.69 -35.95 5.55
N PHE A 278 29.24 -35.04 6.37
CA PHE A 278 30.67 -34.94 6.68
C PHE A 278 30.97 -34.63 8.16
N LYS A 279 29.94 -34.46 8.98
CA LYS A 279 30.12 -34.08 10.39
C LYS A 279 29.61 -35.18 11.30
N LYS A 280 30.51 -35.69 12.14
CA LYS A 280 30.18 -36.69 13.19
C LYS A 280 29.08 -36.19 14.14
N ASN A 281 29.06 -34.88 14.40
CA ASN A 281 28.07 -34.25 15.27
C ASN A 281 26.97 -33.59 14.45
N ARG A 282 25.72 -33.84 14.85
CA ARG A 282 24.54 -33.12 14.34
C ARG A 282 24.77 -31.60 14.41
N GLN A 283 24.48 -30.91 13.32
CA GLN A 283 24.60 -29.45 13.27
C GLN A 283 23.26 -28.79 13.48
N ARG A 284 23.30 -27.63 14.13
CA ARG A 284 22.16 -26.75 14.22
C ARG A 284 22.00 -26.00 12.91
N VAL A 285 20.79 -26.03 12.36
CA VAL A 285 20.44 -25.37 11.11
C VAL A 285 19.05 -24.73 11.23
N TYR A 286 18.75 -23.81 10.33
CA TYR A 286 17.38 -23.40 10.03
C TYR A 286 16.88 -24.25 8.86
N ALA A 287 15.91 -25.11 9.11
CA ALA A 287 15.38 -26.03 8.12
C ALA A 287 14.11 -25.47 7.49
N VAL A 288 14.22 -24.99 6.25
CA VAL A 288 13.08 -24.50 5.46
C VAL A 288 12.58 -25.65 4.59
N LYS A 289 11.27 -25.89 4.62
CA LYS A 289 10.65 -26.98 3.87
C LYS A 289 10.60 -26.65 2.37
N SER A 290 10.60 -27.69 1.53
CA SER A 290 10.55 -27.57 0.06
C SER A 290 9.32 -26.82 -0.45
N GLU A 291 8.24 -26.88 0.32
CA GLU A 291 6.92 -26.35 0.07
C GLU A 291 6.93 -24.82 -0.12
N ILE A 292 7.99 -24.14 0.35
CA ILE A 292 8.20 -22.71 0.10
C ILE A 292 8.27 -22.38 -1.41
N LEU A 293 8.79 -23.30 -2.24
CA LEU A 293 8.89 -23.10 -3.69
C LEU A 293 7.52 -23.20 -4.37
N SER A 294 6.65 -24.05 -3.86
CA SER A 294 5.25 -24.19 -4.30
C SER A 294 4.29 -23.25 -3.58
N CYS A 295 4.77 -22.45 -2.63
CA CYS A 295 3.94 -21.49 -1.92
C CYS A 295 3.56 -20.38 -2.92
N GLU A 296 2.31 -20.41 -3.37
CA GLU A 296 1.69 -19.24 -4.00
C GLU A 296 1.24 -18.33 -2.86
N THR A 297 1.89 -17.18 -2.75
CA THR A 297 1.38 -16.07 -1.95
C THR A 297 0.08 -15.64 -2.60
N LYS A 298 -1.04 -16.22 -2.14
CA LYS A 298 -2.38 -15.88 -2.65
C LYS A 298 -2.49 -14.36 -2.67
N LYS A 299 -2.50 -13.76 -3.86
CA LYS A 299 -3.23 -12.50 -4.03
C LYS A 299 -4.60 -12.82 -3.50
N SER A 300 -5.09 -12.03 -2.53
CA SER A 300 -6.49 -12.10 -2.12
C SER A 300 -7.30 -12.23 -3.40
N THR A 301 -7.85 -13.42 -3.65
CA THR A 301 -8.80 -13.61 -4.71
C THR A 301 -9.93 -12.71 -4.29
N GLY A 302 -10.03 -11.55 -4.95
CA GLY A 302 -11.01 -10.52 -4.66
C GLY A 302 -12.31 -11.19 -4.31
N THR A 303 -12.84 -10.86 -3.14
CA THR A 303 -14.06 -11.44 -2.59
C THR A 303 -15.05 -11.64 -3.72
N THR A 304 -15.31 -12.91 -4.05
CA THR A 304 -16.42 -13.34 -4.88
C THR A 304 -17.65 -12.61 -4.39
N GLY A 305 -18.17 -11.70 -5.23
CA GLY A 305 -19.44 -11.02 -5.09
C GLY A 305 -19.86 -10.73 -3.66
N THR A 306 -19.51 -9.57 -3.13
CA THR A 306 -20.47 -8.89 -2.26
C THR A 306 -21.71 -8.67 -3.12
N THR A 307 -22.68 -9.58 -2.98
CA THR A 307 -24.06 -9.41 -3.41
C THR A 307 -24.44 -7.97 -3.19
N GLY A 308 -24.88 -7.30 -4.26
CA GLY A 308 -25.22 -5.89 -4.24
C GLY A 308 -25.99 -5.53 -2.98
N THR A 309 -25.31 -4.87 -2.04
CA THR A 309 -25.96 -3.98 -1.12
C THR A 309 -26.46 -2.86 -1.99
N THR A 310 -27.72 -3.00 -2.43
CA THR A 310 -28.53 -1.88 -2.87
C THR A 310 -28.48 -0.89 -1.71
N TYR A 311 -27.54 0.05 -1.78
CA TYR A 311 -27.52 1.20 -0.91
C TYR A 311 -28.79 1.97 -1.27
N THR A 312 -29.84 1.79 -0.47
CA THR A 312 -30.95 2.72 -0.46
C THR A 312 -30.39 3.98 0.18
N PRO A 313 -30.19 5.09 -0.55
CA PRO A 313 -29.76 6.32 0.07
C PRO A 313 -30.81 6.70 1.11
N GLN A 314 -30.45 6.68 2.38
CA GLN A 314 -31.16 7.53 3.34
C GLN A 314 -30.84 8.95 2.91
N GLY A 315 -31.77 9.54 2.16
CA GLY A 315 -31.67 10.91 1.69
C GLY A 315 -31.38 11.81 2.88
N LEU A 316 -30.20 12.44 2.86
CA LEU A 316 -29.95 13.59 3.69
C LEU A 316 -30.93 14.66 3.25
N GLU A 317 -31.76 15.15 4.18
CA GLU A 317 -32.71 16.20 3.86
C GLU A 317 -31.96 17.44 3.34
N PRO A 318 -32.37 18.02 2.20
CA PRO A 318 -31.76 19.24 1.72
C PRO A 318 -32.00 20.37 2.72
N VAL A 319 -30.91 20.98 3.19
CA VAL A 319 -30.98 22.21 4.00
C VAL A 319 -31.61 23.32 3.15
N PRO A 320 -32.65 24.04 3.65
CA PRO A 320 -33.29 25.10 2.89
C PRO A 320 -32.28 26.20 2.52
N SER A 321 -32.03 26.37 1.23
CA SER A 321 -31.26 27.49 0.70
C SER A 321 -32.11 28.75 0.76
N ILE A 322 -31.84 29.64 1.73
CA ILE A 322 -32.36 31.01 1.71
C ILE A 322 -31.60 31.76 0.62
N LYS A 323 -32.08 31.68 -0.62
CA LYS A 323 -31.64 32.57 -1.70
C LYS A 323 -32.35 33.91 -1.54
N THR A 324 -31.66 34.89 -0.98
CA THR A 324 -32.02 36.30 -1.16
C THR A 324 -31.79 36.66 -2.64
N PRO A 325 -32.79 37.16 -3.38
CA PRO A 325 -32.58 37.55 -4.77
C PRO A 325 -31.66 38.78 -4.82
N LEU A 326 -30.50 38.63 -5.47
CA LEU A 326 -29.68 39.77 -5.88
C LEU A 326 -30.46 40.57 -6.93
N GLY A 327 -30.86 41.77 -6.54
CA GLY A 327 -31.54 42.73 -7.40
C GLY A 327 -30.72 43.06 -8.64
N GLN A 328 -31.37 43.01 -9.80
CA GLN A 328 -30.85 43.57 -11.03
C GLN A 328 -30.83 45.10 -10.91
N LEU A 329 -29.65 45.68 -10.72
CA LEU A 329 -29.38 47.08 -11.05
C LEU A 329 -29.15 47.16 -12.55
N GLY A 330 -30.04 47.88 -13.23
CA GLY A 330 -30.01 48.05 -14.68
C GLY A 330 -28.95 49.02 -15.19
N GLN A 331 -28.78 49.00 -16.51
CA GLN A 331 -28.75 50.17 -17.40
C GLN A 331 -28.45 49.68 -18.83
N ASN A 332 -29.36 49.96 -19.77
CA ASN A 332 -29.05 50.71 -20.99
C ASN A 332 -30.30 50.84 -21.87
N SER A 333 -30.94 51.99 -21.73
CA SER A 333 -31.79 52.61 -22.75
C SER A 333 -30.91 53.10 -23.91
N SER A 334 -31.23 52.67 -25.13
CA SER A 334 -30.78 53.33 -26.36
C SER A 334 -32.00 53.96 -27.03
N ILE A 335 -31.91 55.27 -27.22
CA ILE A 335 -32.81 56.12 -27.99
C ILE A 335 -32.19 56.30 -29.38
N CYS A 336 -33.07 56.32 -30.38
CA CYS A 336 -32.87 56.43 -31.84
C CYS A 336 -32.52 55.11 -32.54
#